data_AF-A0A2V8VDE8-F1
#
_entry.id   AF-A0A2V8VDE8-F1
#
_cell.length_a   1.000
_cell.length_b   1.000
_cell.length_c   1.000
_cell.angle_alpha   90.00
_cell.angle_beta   90.00
_cell.angle_gamma   90.00
#
_symmetry.space_group_name_H-M   'P 1'
#
loop_
_entity.id
_entity.type
_entity.pdbx_description
1 polymer ?
#
loop_
_entity_poly.entity_id
_entity_poly.type
_entity_poly.pdbx_seq_one_letter_code
_entity_poly.pdbx_strand_id
1 'polypeptide(L)'
;MERLDHKTALITGAKGGLGTFVTKTFLAAGANVVGVSRSIAASDFPDPRFVAIAAELSSGDAARRVVEAVIQRFQRIDILVHLVGGFAGGAPVAETDDATLERMLDQNFRSAFHILRAVIPSMRAAGSGRLVAIGSRAAVEPQPSIAAYSASKAALLSLILSVAKENKDRGMTANIILPGMMDTPANRAAARKPDFSKRIDPQQVANVALWLASDASAQVSGAAIPVYGEEL
;
A
#
# COMPACT_ATOMS: atom_id res chain seq x y z
N MET A 1 -8.53 12.52 -16.95
CA MET A 1 -7.49 11.75 -16.24
C MET A 1 -7.18 12.50 -14.97
N GLU A 2 -7.21 11.85 -13.81
CA GLU A 2 -6.89 12.49 -12.53
C GLU A 2 -5.46 13.05 -12.56
N ARG A 3 -5.28 14.27 -12.06
CA ARG A 3 -3.99 14.98 -12.04
C ARG A 3 -3.50 15.12 -10.61
N LEU A 4 -2.20 14.88 -10.41
CA LEU A 4 -1.49 15.00 -9.14
C LEU A 4 -0.35 16.01 -9.23
N ASP A 5 -0.47 17.01 -10.11
CA ASP A 5 0.57 18.02 -10.30
C ASP A 5 0.90 18.69 -8.97
N HIS A 6 2.21 18.86 -8.72
CA HIS A 6 2.76 19.45 -7.49
C HIS A 6 2.47 18.68 -6.19
N LYS A 7 1.82 17.51 -6.23
CA LYS A 7 1.65 16.64 -5.07
C LYS A 7 2.89 15.78 -4.85
N THR A 8 3.31 15.66 -3.60
CA THR A 8 4.37 14.73 -3.18
C THR A 8 3.74 13.42 -2.69
N ALA A 9 3.94 12.34 -3.44
CA ALA A 9 3.47 11.01 -3.12
C ALA A 9 4.59 10.13 -2.58
N LEU A 10 4.44 9.65 -1.35
CA LEU A 10 5.28 8.61 -0.75
C LEU A 10 4.67 7.24 -1.06
N ILE A 11 5.40 6.40 -1.79
CA ILE A 11 4.94 5.06 -2.20
C ILE A 11 5.86 4.01 -1.55
N THR A 12 5.33 3.22 -0.62
CA THR A 12 6.08 2.09 -0.04
C THR A 12 5.91 0.85 -0.91
N GLY A 13 6.93 -0.01 -1.01
CA GLY A 13 6.89 -1.15 -1.91
C GLY A 13 6.93 -0.76 -3.40
N ALA A 14 7.46 0.43 -3.71
CA ALA A 14 7.30 1.13 -5.00
C ALA A 14 7.79 0.37 -6.25
N LYS A 15 8.72 -0.59 -6.11
CA LYS A 15 9.19 -1.44 -7.23
C LYS A 15 8.70 -2.89 -7.17
N GLY A 16 7.76 -3.19 -6.27
CA GLY A 16 7.13 -4.50 -6.17
C GLY A 16 6.17 -4.79 -7.32
N GLY A 17 5.60 -5.99 -7.37
CA GLY A 17 4.72 -6.43 -8.45
C GLY A 17 3.56 -5.47 -8.76
N LEU A 18 2.86 -4.98 -7.73
CA LEU A 18 1.85 -3.93 -7.88
C LEU A 18 2.45 -2.52 -7.79
N GLY A 19 3.46 -2.31 -6.94
CA GLY A 19 4.07 -1.01 -6.71
C GLY A 19 4.59 -0.35 -7.97
N THR A 20 5.16 -1.13 -8.91
CA THR A 20 5.65 -0.60 -10.19
C THR A 20 4.53 0.06 -11.01
N PHE A 21 3.33 -0.51 -11.01
CA PHE A 21 2.17 0.06 -11.71
C PHE A 21 1.68 1.33 -11.03
N VAL A 22 1.59 1.33 -9.70
CA VAL A 22 1.20 2.52 -8.92
C VAL A 22 2.21 3.65 -9.13
N THR A 23 3.51 3.38 -9.00
CA THR A 23 4.59 4.36 -9.20
C THR A 23 4.52 4.99 -10.58
N LYS A 24 4.41 4.17 -11.65
CA LYS A 24 4.28 4.67 -13.03
C LYS A 24 3.01 5.48 -13.22
N THR A 25 1.88 5.03 -12.66
CA THR A 25 0.58 5.72 -12.75
C THR A 25 0.64 7.09 -12.09
N PHE A 26 1.28 7.20 -10.92
CA PHE A 26 1.40 8.47 -10.18
C PHE A 26 2.37 9.45 -10.87
N LEU A 27 3.48 8.95 -11.42
CA LEU A 27 4.40 9.77 -12.25
C LEU A 27 3.70 10.29 -13.50
N ALA A 28 2.93 9.44 -14.19
CA ALA A 28 2.14 9.81 -15.36
C ALA A 28 1.04 10.84 -15.02
N ALA A 29 0.50 10.80 -13.80
CA ALA A 29 -0.48 11.77 -13.31
C ALA A 29 0.12 13.12 -12.90
N GLY A 30 1.44 13.28 -12.86
CA GLY A 30 2.10 14.56 -12.54
C GLY A 30 2.77 14.64 -11.17
N ALA A 31 2.70 13.60 -10.34
CA ALA A 31 3.21 13.66 -8.97
C ALA A 31 4.74 13.70 -8.89
N ASN A 32 5.26 14.33 -7.83
CA ASN A 32 6.59 14.05 -7.31
C ASN A 32 6.52 12.74 -6.51
N VAL A 33 7.23 11.70 -6.93
CA VAL A 33 7.12 10.37 -6.32
C VAL A 33 8.38 10.03 -5.56
N VAL A 34 8.23 9.76 -4.26
CA VAL A 34 9.26 9.13 -3.44
C VAL A 34 8.93 7.65 -3.30
N GLY A 35 9.72 6.80 -3.95
CA GLY A 35 9.57 5.35 -3.89
C GLY A 35 10.45 4.73 -2.80
N VAL A 36 9.87 3.89 -1.95
CA VAL A 36 10.57 3.16 -0.89
C VAL A 36 10.52 1.67 -1.15
N SER A 37 11.67 1.00 -1.17
CA SER A 37 11.77 -0.46 -1.05
C SER A 37 13.19 -0.86 -0.64
N ARG A 38 13.43 -2.12 -0.28
CA ARG A 38 14.73 -2.59 0.22
C ARG A 38 15.92 -2.34 -0.71
N SER A 39 15.73 -2.41 -2.03
CA SER A 39 16.82 -2.28 -3.00
C SER A 39 16.50 -1.30 -4.14
N ILE A 40 15.60 -0.33 -3.92
CA ILE A 40 15.19 0.62 -4.97
C ILE A 40 16.32 1.59 -5.33
N ALA A 41 16.43 1.89 -6.62
CA ALA A 41 17.36 2.85 -7.18
C ALA A 41 16.63 3.83 -8.10
N ALA A 42 17.21 5.01 -8.32
CA ALA A 42 16.63 5.99 -9.25
C ALA A 42 16.50 5.43 -10.67
N SER A 43 17.39 4.51 -11.07
CA SER A 43 17.33 3.84 -12.38
C SER A 43 16.14 2.89 -12.55
N ASP A 44 15.46 2.49 -11.48
CA ASP A 44 14.24 1.68 -11.57
C ASP A 44 13.09 2.47 -12.25
N PHE A 45 13.10 3.81 -12.12
CA PHE A 45 12.14 4.71 -12.75
C PHE A 45 12.87 5.99 -13.22
N PRO A 46 13.34 6.03 -14.48
CA PRO A 46 14.13 7.15 -15.01
C PRO A 46 13.26 8.39 -15.32
N ASP A 47 12.69 8.99 -14.27
CA ASP A 47 11.90 10.22 -14.31
C ASP A 47 12.49 11.23 -13.31
N PRO A 48 12.69 12.52 -13.69
CA PRO A 48 13.27 13.53 -12.80
C PRO A 48 12.44 13.82 -11.55
N ARG A 49 11.14 13.47 -11.54
CA ARG A 49 10.24 13.61 -10.39
C ARG A 49 10.29 12.42 -9.45
N PHE A 50 11.02 11.37 -9.81
CA PHE A 50 11.18 10.18 -8.99
C PHE A 50 12.41 10.27 -8.08
N VAL A 51 12.21 9.92 -6.80
CA VAL A 51 13.29 9.80 -5.81
C VAL A 51 13.21 8.42 -5.17
N ALA A 52 14.32 7.69 -5.22
CA ALA A 52 14.45 6.37 -4.59
C ALA A 52 14.98 6.50 -3.15
N ILE A 53 14.34 5.81 -2.21
CA ILE A 53 14.86 5.60 -0.85
C ILE A 53 14.95 4.08 -0.60
N ALA A 54 16.17 3.57 -0.57
CA ALA A 54 16.44 2.18 -0.21
C ALA A 54 16.26 2.00 1.31
N ALA A 55 15.16 1.39 1.73
CA ALA A 55 14.85 1.16 3.14
C ALA A 55 13.89 -0.02 3.36
N GLU A 56 13.96 -0.57 4.56
CA GLU A 56 13.01 -1.55 5.09
C GLU A 56 12.21 -0.93 6.25
N LEU A 57 10.89 -1.09 6.25
CA LEU A 57 10.00 -0.50 7.26
C LEU A 57 9.80 -1.44 8.48
N SER A 58 10.89 -2.08 8.90
CA SER A 58 10.90 -3.08 9.98
C SER A 58 10.75 -2.47 11.38
N SER A 59 10.97 -1.17 11.54
CA SER A 59 10.83 -0.49 12.82
C SER A 59 10.25 0.92 12.68
N GLY A 60 9.76 1.45 13.81
CA GLY A 60 9.32 2.85 13.89
C GLY A 60 10.40 3.85 13.50
N ASP A 61 11.64 3.61 13.91
CA ASP A 61 12.77 4.50 13.60
C ASP A 61 13.14 4.47 12.12
N ALA A 62 13.06 3.30 11.48
CA ALA A 62 13.29 3.20 10.04
C ALA A 62 12.24 3.99 9.26
N ALA A 63 10.96 3.83 9.61
CA ALA A 63 9.87 4.59 9.00
C ALA A 63 10.00 6.10 9.23
N ARG A 64 10.38 6.51 10.45
CA ARG A 64 10.60 7.91 10.79
C ARG A 64 11.72 8.54 9.95
N ARG A 65 12.87 7.88 9.81
CA ARG A 65 13.98 8.37 8.95
C ARG A 65 13.57 8.55 7.50
N VAL A 66 12.76 7.62 6.97
CA VAL A 66 12.20 7.74 5.61
C VAL A 66 11.35 9.01 5.49
N VAL A 67 10.41 9.23 6.42
CA VAL A 67 9.53 10.41 6.40
C VAL A 67 10.31 11.71 6.58
N GLU A 68 11.27 11.74 7.51
CA GLU A 68 12.16 12.89 7.74
C GLU A 68 12.92 13.27 6.45
N ALA A 69 13.48 12.30 5.73
CA ALA A 69 14.17 12.56 4.46
C ALA A 69 13.24 13.16 3.38
N VAL A 70 11.97 12.70 3.32
CA VAL A 70 10.98 13.25 2.39
C VAL A 70 10.61 14.68 2.77
N ILE A 71 10.33 14.94 4.04
CA ILE A 71 9.99 16.27 4.53
C ILE A 71 11.17 17.24 4.36
N GLN A 72 12.41 16.84 4.64
CA GLN A 72 13.58 17.68 4.41
C GLN A 72 13.70 18.12 2.95
N ARG A 73 13.39 17.22 2.00
CA ARG A 73 13.52 17.52 0.56
C ARG A 73 12.31 18.26 -0.02
N PHE A 74 11.10 17.87 0.35
CA PHE A 74 9.87 18.32 -0.30
C PHE A 74 8.98 19.19 0.60
N GLN A 75 9.34 19.32 1.89
CA GLN A 75 8.62 20.07 2.94
C GLN A 75 7.19 19.55 3.25
N ARG A 76 6.68 18.59 2.48
CA ARG A 76 5.33 18.03 2.62
C ARG A 76 5.25 16.60 2.10
N ILE A 77 4.23 15.88 2.57
CA ILE A 77 3.75 14.62 2.00
C ILE A 77 2.25 14.77 1.82
N ASP A 78 1.79 14.79 0.57
CA ASP A 78 0.36 14.93 0.25
C ASP A 78 -0.34 13.58 0.24
N ILE A 79 0.38 12.54 -0.21
CA ILE A 79 -0.17 11.22 -0.45
C ILE A 79 0.77 10.17 0.13
N LEU A 80 0.22 9.18 0.84
CA LEU A 80 0.90 7.93 1.14
C LEU A 80 0.14 6.79 0.46
N VAL A 81 0.83 6.02 -0.37
CA VAL A 81 0.35 4.72 -0.85
C VAL A 81 1.21 3.62 -0.22
N HIS A 82 0.62 2.83 0.68
CA HIS A 82 1.31 1.74 1.36
C HIS A 82 1.07 0.40 0.66
N LEU A 83 2.10 -0.10 -0.05
CA LEU A 83 2.05 -1.40 -0.74
C LEU A 83 2.97 -2.46 -0.10
N VAL A 84 3.77 -2.12 0.90
CA VAL A 84 4.59 -3.13 1.59
C VAL A 84 3.66 -4.18 2.20
N GLY A 85 3.96 -5.44 1.89
CA GLY A 85 3.24 -6.61 2.34
C GLY A 85 3.88 -7.87 1.78
N GLY A 86 3.43 -9.01 2.28
CA GLY A 86 3.89 -10.33 1.88
C GLY A 86 2.76 -11.35 1.96
N PHE A 87 3.04 -12.54 1.44
CA PHE A 87 2.12 -13.67 1.47
C PHE A 87 2.84 -14.91 2.00
N ALA A 88 2.13 -15.68 2.81
CA ALA A 88 2.50 -17.01 3.23
C ALA A 88 1.21 -17.81 3.47
N GLY A 89 1.25 -19.08 3.11
CA GLY A 89 0.15 -20.00 3.25
C GLY A 89 0.58 -21.42 2.90
N GLY A 90 -0.39 -22.32 2.88
CA GLY A 90 -0.19 -23.74 2.55
C GLY A 90 -0.30 -24.70 3.73
N ALA A 91 -0.52 -24.20 4.95
CA ALA A 91 -0.71 -25.01 6.15
C ALA A 91 -1.97 -24.56 6.91
N PRO A 92 -2.80 -25.49 7.45
CA PRO A 92 -3.88 -25.14 8.36
C PRO A 92 -3.35 -24.47 9.64
N VAL A 93 -4.25 -23.88 10.44
CA VAL A 93 -3.87 -23.14 11.66
C VAL A 93 -3.00 -23.98 12.60
N ALA A 94 -3.36 -25.26 12.81
CA ALA A 94 -2.65 -26.16 13.70
C ALA A 94 -1.20 -26.49 13.25
N GLU A 95 -0.86 -26.22 11.99
CA GLU A 95 0.45 -26.52 11.39
C GLU A 95 1.20 -25.24 10.99
N THR A 96 0.59 -24.06 11.17
CA THR A 96 1.26 -22.79 10.86
C THR A 96 2.25 -22.47 11.98
N ASP A 97 3.53 -22.37 11.64
CA ASP A 97 4.58 -22.03 12.60
C ASP A 97 4.55 -20.56 13.05
N ASP A 98 5.10 -20.30 14.23
CA ASP A 98 5.19 -18.95 14.80
C ASP A 98 5.97 -17.99 13.90
N ALA A 99 7.01 -18.49 13.21
CA ALA A 99 7.82 -17.69 12.30
C ALA A 99 7.01 -17.16 11.11
N THR A 100 6.08 -17.96 10.57
CA THR A 100 5.16 -17.55 9.51
C THR A 100 4.13 -16.56 10.03
N LEU A 101 3.59 -16.79 11.22
CA LEU A 101 2.67 -15.85 11.86
C LEU A 101 3.33 -14.48 12.05
N GLU A 102 4.49 -14.43 12.69
CA GLU A 102 5.20 -13.18 12.96
C GLU A 102 5.61 -12.46 11.68
N ARG A 103 6.11 -13.19 10.69
CA ARG A 103 6.47 -12.60 9.39
C ARG A 103 5.26 -11.97 8.68
N MET A 104 4.08 -12.59 8.74
CA MET A 104 2.86 -12.01 8.16
C MET A 104 2.42 -10.76 8.91
N LEU A 105 2.47 -10.76 10.24
CA LEU A 105 2.16 -9.59 11.06
C LEU A 105 3.15 -8.44 10.80
N ASP A 106 4.46 -8.73 10.76
CA ASP A 106 5.50 -7.74 10.49
C ASP A 106 5.32 -7.08 9.12
N GLN A 107 5.18 -7.90 8.08
CA GLN A 107 5.12 -7.40 6.71
C GLN A 107 3.82 -6.67 6.40
N ASN A 108 2.67 -7.21 6.80
CA ASN A 108 1.36 -6.69 6.37
C ASN A 108 0.76 -5.67 7.34
N PHE A 109 1.09 -5.75 8.64
CA PHE A 109 0.49 -4.89 9.65
C PHE A 109 1.50 -3.92 10.28
N ARG A 110 2.59 -4.43 10.91
CA ARG A 110 3.52 -3.56 11.65
C ARG A 110 4.22 -2.55 10.74
N SER A 111 4.57 -2.94 9.51
CA SER A 111 5.12 -2.02 8.51
C SER A 111 4.19 -0.83 8.20
N ALA A 112 2.88 -1.08 8.08
CA ALA A 112 1.87 -0.06 7.85
C ALA A 112 1.71 0.84 9.08
N PHE A 113 1.63 0.24 10.27
CA PHE A 113 1.56 0.97 11.53
C PHE A 113 2.75 1.93 11.69
N HIS A 114 3.97 1.46 11.42
CA HIS A 114 5.17 2.29 11.53
C HIS A 114 5.14 3.50 10.59
N ILE A 115 4.80 3.31 9.31
CA ILE A 115 4.81 4.41 8.34
C ILE A 115 3.64 5.37 8.55
N LEU A 116 2.45 4.88 8.90
CA LEU A 116 1.30 5.72 9.23
C LEU A 116 1.61 6.60 10.45
N ARG A 117 2.16 6.02 11.52
CA ARG A 117 2.57 6.76 12.71
C ARG A 117 3.59 7.86 12.40
N ALA A 118 4.48 7.64 11.43
CA ALA A 118 5.47 8.63 11.01
C ALA A 118 4.88 9.73 10.11
N VAL A 119 3.97 9.41 9.18
CA VAL A 119 3.41 10.35 8.19
C VAL A 119 2.26 11.20 8.74
N ILE A 120 1.38 10.64 9.57
CA ILE A 120 0.16 11.32 10.03
C ILE A 120 0.42 12.69 10.68
N PRO A 121 1.44 12.88 11.54
CA PRO A 121 1.70 14.18 12.14
C PRO A 121 1.95 15.31 11.13
N SER A 122 2.70 15.05 10.05
CA SER A 122 2.97 16.07 9.03
C SER A 122 1.74 16.38 8.18
N MET A 123 0.93 15.38 7.82
CA MET A 123 -0.35 15.59 7.14
C MET A 123 -1.34 16.38 8.00
N ARG A 124 -1.41 16.09 9.31
CA ARG A 124 -2.22 16.87 10.26
C ARG A 124 -1.77 18.33 10.32
N ALA A 125 -0.46 18.58 10.39
CA ALA A 125 0.09 19.93 10.39
C ALA A 125 -0.21 20.68 9.08
N ALA A 126 -0.20 19.97 7.95
CA ALA A 126 -0.56 20.53 6.64
C ALA A 126 -2.08 20.71 6.43
N GLY A 127 -2.93 20.20 7.34
CA GLY A 127 -4.39 20.22 7.21
C GLY A 127 -4.92 19.44 6.00
N SER A 128 -4.12 18.53 5.43
CA SER A 128 -4.49 17.76 4.24
C SER A 128 -3.67 16.46 4.14
N GLY A 129 -4.27 15.43 3.54
CA GLY A 129 -3.59 14.18 3.26
C GLY A 129 -4.48 13.14 2.59
N ARG A 130 -3.88 12.26 1.80
CA ARG A 130 -4.53 11.09 1.21
C ARG A 130 -3.75 9.83 1.60
N LEU A 131 -4.39 8.93 2.34
CA LEU A 131 -3.79 7.68 2.77
C LEU A 131 -4.48 6.52 2.04
N VAL A 132 -3.71 5.75 1.29
CA VAL A 132 -4.21 4.57 0.58
C VAL A 132 -3.37 3.36 0.98
N ALA A 133 -4.00 2.30 1.45
CA ALA A 133 -3.34 1.03 1.72
C ALA A 133 -3.84 -0.07 0.79
N ILE A 134 -2.99 -1.06 0.53
CA ILE A 134 -3.37 -2.26 -0.21
C ILE A 134 -3.58 -3.44 0.75
N GLY A 135 -4.86 -3.77 0.94
CA GLY A 135 -5.32 -4.92 1.70
C GLY A 135 -5.32 -6.20 0.86
N SER A 136 -6.38 -6.98 1.03
CA SER A 136 -6.66 -8.21 0.29
C SER A 136 -8.12 -8.59 0.52
N ARG A 137 -8.76 -9.28 -0.44
CA ARG A 137 -10.05 -9.95 -0.21
C ARG A 137 -10.01 -10.86 1.03
N ALA A 138 -8.87 -11.50 1.31
CA ALA A 138 -8.67 -12.35 2.48
C ALA A 138 -8.84 -11.63 3.84
N ALA A 139 -8.86 -10.29 3.86
CA ALA A 139 -9.15 -9.51 5.08
C ALA A 139 -10.62 -9.63 5.52
N VAL A 140 -11.53 -9.87 4.58
CA VAL A 140 -12.98 -9.96 4.81
C VAL A 140 -13.55 -11.33 4.48
N GLU A 141 -12.91 -12.06 3.58
CA GLU A 141 -13.26 -13.42 3.17
C GLU A 141 -12.04 -14.35 3.33
N PRO A 142 -11.73 -14.78 4.58
CA PRO A 142 -10.58 -15.64 4.84
C PRO A 142 -10.74 -17.02 4.18
N GLN A 143 -9.63 -17.64 3.79
CA GLN A 143 -9.61 -18.96 3.16
C GLN A 143 -8.82 -19.97 4.01
N PRO A 144 -9.08 -21.28 3.87
CA PRO A 144 -8.26 -22.31 4.49
C PRO A 144 -6.78 -22.15 4.16
N SER A 145 -5.93 -22.54 5.10
CA SER A 145 -4.48 -22.58 4.95
C SER A 145 -3.75 -21.25 4.69
N ILE A 146 -4.43 -20.12 4.90
CA ILE A 146 -3.84 -18.76 4.82
C ILE A 146 -4.21 -17.89 6.04
N ALA A 147 -4.41 -18.51 7.21
CA ALA A 147 -4.94 -17.84 8.40
C ALA A 147 -4.06 -16.68 8.90
N ALA A 148 -2.74 -16.88 9.00
CA ALA A 148 -1.80 -15.83 9.41
C ALA A 148 -1.83 -14.61 8.47
N TYR A 149 -1.87 -14.87 7.15
CA TYR A 149 -2.01 -13.82 6.14
C TYR A 149 -3.34 -13.07 6.28
N SER A 150 -4.45 -13.80 6.35
CA SER A 150 -5.80 -13.24 6.46
C SER A 150 -5.94 -12.38 7.72
N ALA A 151 -5.48 -12.88 8.87
CA ALA A 151 -5.48 -12.14 10.14
C ALA A 151 -4.65 -10.85 10.05
N SER A 152 -3.45 -10.91 9.46
CA SER A 152 -2.60 -9.72 9.28
C SER A 152 -3.23 -8.67 8.36
N LYS A 153 -3.95 -9.08 7.31
CA LYS A 153 -4.67 -8.18 6.39
C LYS A 153 -5.96 -7.64 7.00
N ALA A 154 -6.65 -8.42 7.85
CA ALA A 154 -7.78 -7.93 8.64
C ALA A 154 -7.34 -6.88 9.67
N ALA A 155 -6.19 -7.07 10.32
CA ALA A 155 -5.59 -6.08 11.21
C ALA A 155 -5.24 -4.77 10.46
N LEU A 156 -4.67 -4.87 9.25
CA LEU A 156 -4.41 -3.71 8.39
C LEU A 156 -5.72 -2.98 8.02
N LEU A 157 -6.77 -3.70 7.62
CA LEU A 157 -8.08 -3.13 7.34
C LEU A 157 -8.61 -2.32 8.54
N SER A 158 -8.63 -2.94 9.73
CA SER A 158 -9.07 -2.28 10.95
C SER A 158 -8.25 -1.02 11.29
N LEU A 159 -6.93 -1.08 11.10
CA LEU A 159 -6.03 0.06 11.29
C LEU A 159 -6.40 1.24 10.38
N ILE A 160 -6.62 1.00 9.09
CA ILE A 160 -6.94 2.07 8.14
C ILE A 160 -8.31 2.71 8.44
N LEU A 161 -9.31 1.90 8.81
CA LEU A 161 -10.62 2.41 9.23
C LEU A 161 -10.51 3.26 10.50
N SER A 162 -9.62 2.89 11.43
CA SER A 162 -9.34 3.69 12.63
C SER A 162 -8.68 5.02 12.27
N VAL A 163 -7.66 5.01 11.42
CA VAL A 163 -6.98 6.22 10.93
C VAL A 163 -7.96 7.15 10.22
N ALA A 164 -8.91 6.64 9.43
CA ALA A 164 -9.95 7.46 8.81
C ALA A 164 -10.78 8.21 9.86
N LYS A 165 -11.25 7.50 10.90
CA LYS A 165 -12.08 8.07 11.97
C LYS A 165 -11.33 9.10 12.82
N GLU A 166 -10.06 8.83 13.14
CA GLU A 166 -9.21 9.75 13.91
C GLU A 166 -8.92 11.07 13.20
N ASN A 167 -9.04 11.10 11.87
CA ASN A 167 -8.62 12.23 11.04
C ASN A 167 -9.77 12.86 10.23
N LYS A 168 -11.02 12.51 10.53
CA LYS A 168 -12.22 12.96 9.79
C LYS A 168 -12.32 14.50 9.68
N ASP A 169 -11.91 15.22 10.72
CA ASP A 169 -12.00 16.69 10.80
C ASP A 169 -10.65 17.38 10.49
N ARG A 170 -9.71 16.66 9.85
CA ARG A 170 -8.33 17.13 9.61
C ARG A 170 -8.01 17.36 8.12
N GLY A 171 -9.02 17.35 7.25
CA GLY A 171 -8.83 17.46 5.79
C GLY A 171 -8.14 16.24 5.16
N MET A 172 -8.12 15.11 5.87
CA MET A 172 -7.45 13.88 5.48
C MET A 172 -8.45 12.78 5.14
N THR A 173 -8.09 11.94 4.18
CA THR A 173 -8.82 10.68 3.91
C THR A 173 -7.91 9.49 4.13
N ALA A 174 -8.50 8.36 4.55
CA ALA A 174 -7.80 7.08 4.63
C ALA A 174 -8.68 5.95 4.12
N ASN A 175 -8.19 5.22 3.13
CA ASN A 175 -8.93 4.17 2.44
C ASN A 175 -8.05 2.95 2.18
N ILE A 176 -8.68 1.79 2.01
CA ILE A 176 -7.99 0.54 1.71
C ILE A 176 -8.63 -0.13 0.49
N ILE A 177 -7.78 -0.59 -0.43
CA ILE A 177 -8.22 -1.38 -1.59
C ILE A 177 -8.10 -2.85 -1.20
N LEU A 178 -9.09 -3.67 -1.55
CA LEU A 178 -9.10 -5.11 -1.32
C LEU A 178 -9.02 -5.84 -2.68
N PRO A 179 -7.81 -6.07 -3.22
CA PRO A 179 -7.67 -6.90 -4.41
C PRO A 179 -7.98 -8.37 -4.11
N GLY A 180 -8.58 -9.04 -5.09
CA GLY A 180 -8.50 -10.50 -5.24
C GLY A 180 -7.12 -10.96 -5.72
N MET A 181 -7.03 -12.14 -6.34
CA MET A 181 -5.75 -12.66 -6.81
C MET A 181 -5.21 -11.83 -7.99
N MET A 182 -4.09 -11.14 -7.77
CA MET A 182 -3.42 -10.36 -8.81
C MET A 182 -2.48 -11.22 -9.65
N ASP A 183 -2.33 -10.89 -10.93
CA ASP A 183 -1.29 -11.51 -11.76
C ASP A 183 0.07 -10.87 -11.55
N THR A 184 0.83 -11.42 -10.60
CA THR A 184 2.21 -11.00 -10.32
C THR A 184 3.19 -12.13 -10.63
N PRO A 185 4.46 -11.81 -10.96
CA PRO A 185 5.49 -12.84 -11.17
C PRO A 185 5.59 -13.86 -10.02
N ALA A 186 5.46 -13.40 -8.77
CA ALA A 186 5.46 -14.25 -7.59
C ALA A 186 4.27 -15.24 -7.58
N ASN A 187 3.07 -14.76 -7.91
CA ASN A 187 1.87 -15.59 -7.99
C ASN A 187 1.89 -16.56 -9.19
N ARG A 188 2.60 -16.22 -10.27
CA ARG A 188 2.82 -17.15 -11.40
C ARG A 188 3.76 -18.29 -11.01
N ALA A 189 4.85 -17.98 -10.31
CA ALA A 189 5.80 -18.97 -9.83
C ALA A 189 5.21 -19.94 -8.78
N ALA A 190 4.25 -19.48 -7.97
CA ALA A 190 3.59 -20.30 -6.95
C ALA A 190 2.44 -21.19 -7.49
N ALA A 191 1.98 -21.00 -8.73
CA ALA A 191 0.82 -21.71 -9.26
C ALA A 191 1.18 -23.10 -9.79
N ARG A 192 0.57 -24.16 -9.23
CA ARG A 192 0.73 -25.55 -9.73
C ARG A 192 0.00 -25.81 -11.05
N LYS A 193 -1.09 -25.10 -11.32
CA LYS A 193 -1.81 -25.06 -12.60
C LYS A 193 -2.26 -23.61 -12.84
N PRO A 194 -1.59 -22.87 -13.72
CA PRO A 194 -1.93 -21.47 -13.92
C PRO A 194 -3.18 -21.33 -14.80
N ASP A 195 -4.32 -21.09 -14.17
CA ASP A 195 -5.40 -20.35 -14.84
C ASP A 195 -5.30 -18.89 -14.40
N PHE A 196 -4.90 -18.03 -15.35
CA PHE A 196 -4.72 -16.60 -15.12
C PHE A 196 -5.87 -15.77 -15.70
N SER A 197 -6.88 -16.40 -16.30
CA SER A 197 -7.99 -15.70 -16.96
C SER A 197 -8.81 -14.83 -16.00
N LYS A 198 -8.85 -15.21 -14.71
CA LYS A 198 -9.64 -14.54 -13.66
C LYS A 198 -8.86 -13.55 -12.79
N ARG A 199 -7.57 -13.34 -13.08
CA ARG A 199 -6.73 -12.48 -12.23
C ARG A 199 -6.96 -11.00 -12.51
N ILE A 200 -6.84 -10.20 -11.45
CA ILE A 200 -6.95 -8.75 -11.56
C ILE A 200 -5.68 -8.19 -12.20
N ASP A 201 -5.88 -7.39 -13.25
CA ASP A 201 -4.84 -6.54 -13.82
C ASP A 201 -4.35 -5.52 -12.77
N PRO A 202 -3.05 -5.55 -12.38
CA PRO A 202 -2.47 -4.59 -11.44
C PRO A 202 -2.71 -3.12 -11.81
N GLN A 203 -2.88 -2.81 -13.10
CA GLN A 203 -3.19 -1.46 -13.56
C GLN A 203 -4.55 -0.97 -13.03
N GLN A 204 -5.55 -1.86 -12.90
CA GLN A 204 -6.86 -1.48 -12.34
C GLN A 204 -6.75 -1.07 -10.87
N VAL A 205 -5.95 -1.81 -10.09
CA VAL A 205 -5.66 -1.45 -8.70
C VAL A 205 -4.92 -0.11 -8.62
N ALA A 206 -3.96 0.13 -9.53
CA ALA A 206 -3.26 1.41 -9.62
C ALA A 206 -4.19 2.58 -9.98
N ASN A 207 -5.16 2.37 -10.87
CA ASN A 207 -6.16 3.38 -11.24
C ASN A 207 -7.07 3.73 -10.06
N VAL A 208 -7.52 2.74 -9.29
CA VAL A 208 -8.30 2.98 -8.05
C VAL A 208 -7.45 3.74 -7.02
N ALA A 209 -6.17 3.38 -6.85
CA ALA A 209 -5.27 4.09 -5.95
C ALA A 209 -5.07 5.55 -6.39
N LEU A 210 -4.94 5.82 -7.69
CA LEU A 210 -4.86 7.18 -8.24
C LEU A 210 -6.13 7.97 -7.94
N TRP A 211 -7.30 7.38 -8.18
CA TRP A 211 -8.57 8.04 -7.88
C TRP A 211 -8.71 8.37 -6.39
N LEU A 212 -8.37 7.44 -5.50
CA LEU A 212 -8.36 7.66 -4.03
C LEU A 212 -7.34 8.72 -3.57
N ALA A 213 -6.29 8.96 -4.35
CA ALA A 213 -5.28 9.97 -4.10
C ALA A 213 -5.64 11.36 -4.69
N SER A 214 -6.64 11.43 -5.57
CA SER A 214 -7.07 12.65 -6.25
C SER A 214 -8.08 13.47 -5.43
N ASP A 215 -8.40 14.67 -5.92
CA ASP A 215 -9.47 15.48 -5.33
C ASP A 215 -10.87 14.98 -5.69
N ALA A 216 -11.02 14.16 -6.73
CA ALA A 216 -12.30 13.55 -7.11
C ALA A 216 -12.86 12.61 -6.04
N SER A 217 -12.01 12.11 -5.13
CA SER A 217 -12.40 11.27 -4.00
C SER A 217 -12.25 11.98 -2.64
N ALA A 218 -12.20 13.32 -2.61
CA ALA A 218 -11.94 14.09 -1.38
C ALA A 218 -12.93 13.83 -0.23
N GLN A 219 -14.14 13.33 -0.54
CA GLN A 219 -15.17 12.96 0.44
C GLN A 219 -15.25 11.44 0.72
N VAL A 220 -14.38 10.64 0.10
CA VAL A 220 -14.31 9.19 0.32
C VAL A 220 -13.25 8.91 1.37
N SER A 221 -13.68 8.51 2.56
CA SER A 221 -12.78 8.14 3.67
C SER A 221 -13.40 7.00 4.48
N GLY A 222 -12.56 6.10 5.00
CA GLY A 222 -13.01 4.91 5.71
C GLY A 222 -13.61 3.85 4.79
N ALA A 223 -13.29 3.87 3.49
CA ALA A 223 -13.78 2.89 2.54
C ALA A 223 -12.83 1.68 2.42
N ALA A 224 -13.42 0.49 2.33
CA ALA A 224 -12.77 -0.75 1.93
C ALA A 224 -13.27 -1.14 0.53
N ILE A 225 -12.46 -0.87 -0.49
CA ILE A 225 -12.91 -0.92 -1.89
C ILE A 225 -12.58 -2.27 -2.51
N PRO A 226 -13.58 -3.09 -2.86
CA PRO A 226 -13.35 -4.37 -3.51
C PRO A 226 -12.84 -4.15 -4.94
N VAL A 227 -11.81 -4.89 -5.32
CA VAL A 227 -11.36 -5.04 -6.70
C VAL A 227 -11.19 -6.53 -6.92
N TYR A 228 -12.25 -7.23 -7.31
CA TYR A 228 -12.26 -8.71 -7.37
C TYR A 228 -12.21 -9.29 -8.78
N GLY A 229 -12.37 -8.45 -9.82
CA GLY A 229 -12.44 -8.95 -11.20
C GLY A 229 -13.72 -9.76 -11.43
N GLU A 230 -13.62 -10.82 -12.22
CA GLU A 230 -14.73 -11.72 -12.58
C GLU A 230 -15.05 -12.78 -11.49
N GLU A 231 -14.34 -12.76 -10.36
CA GLU A 231 -14.53 -13.70 -9.24
C GLU A 231 -15.57 -13.19 -8.21
N LEU A 232 -16.68 -12.58 -8.66
CA LEU A 232 -17.77 -12.16 -7.78
C LEU A 232 -18.57 -13.35 -7.25
#